data_AF-A0A8I3AFA3-F1
#
_entry.id   AF-A0A8I3AFA3-F1
#
_cell.length_a   1.000
_cell.length_b   1.000
_cell.length_c   1.000
_cell.angle_alpha   90.00
_cell.angle_beta   90.00
_cell.angle_gamma   90.00
#
_symmetry.space_group_name_H-M   'P 1'
#
loop_
_entity.id
_entity.type
_entity.pdbx_description
1 polymer ?
#
loop_
_entity_poly.entity_id
_entity_poly.type
_entity_poly.pdbx_seq_one_letter_code
_entity_poly.pdbx_strand_id
1 'polypeptide(L)'
;MPELDAMGSRVQGSYRSAGSGDATSDDDGEHGRGGKRKKVTCPFRNSPLKYLAARRSRPLHVAGRRRATRTPARRRMRYLHVILAGRVSLIAALYMSSFASQLVLHPYVSQSLKYGATNLGRDKLYRTIQYLSRILAWLSFSRGNKVEAARWNALKNHLALGRKLMRLGKPIEHLQAALRAAQSPSELGEQLATIGRQLAYFGYLIYDAVVWANAVKVINLRPSTTSRVATISNRFWLSGILLSITNGLLKAGRLAQEAKKLRASESWGEKDLSDVAQREARQLALEKMRSDTRYQFVIDILDIWIPASNLGLVNVNDGIVGLAGFTSSIMGTYTQWVSVNGPK
;
A
#
# COMPACT_ATOMS: atom_id res chain seq x y z
N MET A 1 18.62 40.48 -22.05
CA MET A 1 19.88 39.88 -22.55
C MET A 1 20.34 38.83 -21.54
N PRO A 2 20.88 37.70 -22.00
CA PRO A 2 20.46 36.38 -21.50
C PRO A 2 21.56 35.69 -20.69
N GLU A 3 21.33 35.44 -19.40
CA GLU A 3 22.21 34.53 -18.62
C GLU A 3 21.60 34.03 -17.30
N LEU A 4 20.31 33.68 -17.27
CA LEU A 4 19.65 33.13 -16.06
C LEU A 4 18.77 31.89 -16.29
N ASP A 5 18.81 31.27 -17.48
CA ASP A 5 18.01 30.06 -17.79
C ASP A 5 18.73 28.71 -17.58
N ALA A 6 19.96 28.70 -17.05
CA ALA A 6 20.78 27.47 -17.00
C ALA A 6 20.87 26.77 -15.62
N MET A 7 20.15 27.22 -14.58
CA MET A 7 20.27 26.65 -13.23
C MET A 7 19.03 25.88 -12.69
N GLY A 8 17.91 25.86 -13.42
CA GLY A 8 16.69 25.18 -12.98
C GLY A 8 16.65 23.65 -13.18
N SER A 9 17.54 23.08 -13.99
CA SER A 9 17.44 21.67 -14.42
C SER A 9 18.35 20.67 -13.68
N ARG A 10 19.00 21.06 -12.57
CA ARG A 10 20.07 20.25 -11.94
C ARG A 10 19.75 19.62 -10.57
N VAL A 11 18.48 19.53 -10.16
CA VAL A 11 18.10 18.95 -8.84
C VAL A 11 17.19 17.71 -8.93
N GLN A 12 17.01 17.10 -10.10
CA GLN A 12 16.18 15.88 -10.26
C GLN A 12 16.93 14.60 -10.68
N GLY A 13 18.24 14.52 -10.49
CA GLY A 13 18.99 13.31 -10.85
C GLY A 13 20.06 12.92 -9.86
N SER A 14 19.72 12.11 -8.85
CA SER A 14 20.64 11.08 -8.34
C SER A 14 19.94 10.10 -7.39
N TYR A 15 19.47 8.98 -7.94
CA TYR A 15 19.50 7.65 -7.31
C TYR A 15 19.48 6.63 -8.46
N ARG A 16 20.62 6.53 -9.16
CA ARG A 16 20.88 5.44 -10.11
C ARG A 16 21.44 4.26 -9.31
N SER A 17 20.69 3.16 -9.31
CA SER A 17 21.15 1.84 -8.90
C SER A 17 22.34 1.43 -9.77
N ALA A 18 23.49 1.15 -9.17
CA ALA A 18 24.65 0.60 -9.84
C ALA A 18 24.37 -0.88 -10.21
N GLY A 19 24.50 -1.20 -11.49
CA GLY A 19 24.55 -2.56 -12.01
C GLY A 19 25.90 -2.78 -12.67
N SER A 20 26.54 -3.89 -12.29
CA SER A 20 27.48 -4.74 -13.03
C SER A 20 28.09 -4.17 -14.32
N GLY A 21 29.41 -3.93 -14.30
CA GLY A 21 30.21 -3.71 -15.49
C GLY A 21 30.76 -5.02 -16.05
N ASP A 22 30.56 -5.23 -17.35
CA ASP A 22 31.31 -6.17 -18.19
C ASP A 22 32.31 -5.37 -19.04
N ALA A 23 33.48 -5.96 -19.26
CA ALA A 23 34.64 -5.35 -19.88
C ALA A 23 34.90 -5.89 -21.30
N THR A 24 35.25 -4.98 -22.20
CA THR A 24 35.94 -5.15 -23.50
C THR A 24 36.67 -3.83 -23.73
N SER A 25 37.88 -3.69 -24.26
CA SER A 25 38.92 -4.53 -24.87
C SER A 25 40.16 -3.61 -25.03
N ASP A 26 41.36 -4.18 -25.17
CA ASP A 26 42.40 -3.78 -26.15
C ASP A 26 43.84 -4.12 -25.69
N ASP A 27 44.58 -4.66 -26.66
CA ASP A 27 45.96 -5.16 -26.67
C ASP A 27 47.03 -4.07 -26.57
N ASP A 28 48.21 -4.42 -26.03
CA ASP A 28 49.53 -4.23 -26.68
C ASP A 28 50.73 -4.63 -25.77
N GLY A 29 51.64 -5.46 -26.31
CA GLY A 29 53.09 -5.18 -26.30
C GLY A 29 54.02 -5.57 -25.12
N GLU A 30 54.40 -6.85 -25.06
CA GLU A 30 55.76 -7.42 -24.86
C GLU A 30 56.73 -7.16 -23.66
N HIS A 31 57.40 -8.29 -23.31
CA HIS A 31 58.72 -8.51 -22.65
C HIS A 31 58.85 -8.69 -21.11
N GLY A 32 59.20 -9.93 -20.71
CA GLY A 32 60.35 -10.16 -19.82
C GLY A 32 60.14 -10.81 -18.42
N ARG A 33 60.21 -12.15 -18.39
CA ARG A 33 60.76 -13.05 -17.33
C ARG A 33 60.30 -12.90 -15.84
N GLY A 34 59.77 -14.02 -15.33
CA GLY A 34 60.22 -14.56 -14.03
C GLY A 34 59.15 -14.81 -12.95
N GLY A 35 58.90 -16.09 -12.65
CA GLY A 35 58.72 -16.52 -11.26
C GLY A 35 57.31 -16.68 -10.69
N LYS A 36 57.00 -17.94 -10.36
CA LYS A 36 56.08 -18.41 -9.28
C LYS A 36 54.57 -18.30 -9.53
N ARG A 37 54.02 -19.34 -10.17
CA ARG A 37 52.59 -19.69 -10.13
C ARG A 37 52.19 -20.16 -8.72
N LYS A 38 51.28 -19.43 -8.07
CA LYS A 38 50.42 -19.96 -6.99
C LYS A 38 49.05 -20.27 -7.61
N LYS A 39 48.76 -21.55 -7.85
CA LYS A 39 47.39 -22.04 -8.08
C LYS A 39 46.84 -22.55 -6.75
N VAL A 40 45.75 -21.93 -6.30
CA VAL A 40 44.87 -22.46 -5.27
C VAL A 40 43.92 -23.43 -5.96
N THR A 41 44.00 -24.71 -5.57
CA THR A 41 43.03 -25.74 -5.95
C THR A 41 42.57 -26.43 -4.68
N CYS A 42 41.25 -26.43 -4.46
CA CYS A 42 40.58 -27.34 -3.53
C CYS A 42 40.71 -28.78 -4.04
N PRO A 43 40.87 -29.77 -3.15
CA PRO A 43 40.47 -31.13 -3.45
C PRO A 43 39.40 -31.62 -2.46
N PHE A 44 38.26 -32.02 -3.02
CA PHE A 44 37.36 -33.02 -2.45
C PHE A 44 38.09 -34.37 -2.49
N ARG A 45 38.22 -35.07 -1.36
CA ARG A 45 38.57 -36.50 -1.36
C ARG A 45 37.97 -37.25 -0.16
N ASN A 46 37.30 -38.34 -0.51
CA ASN A 46 36.77 -39.40 0.34
C ASN A 46 37.84 -40.12 1.18
N SER A 47 37.35 -40.81 2.23
CA SER A 47 37.75 -42.13 2.78
C SER A 47 37.79 -42.13 4.34
N PRO A 48 37.83 -43.29 5.04
CA PRO A 48 36.85 -44.38 5.06
C PRO A 48 36.54 -44.89 6.50
N LEU A 49 35.56 -45.80 6.60
CA LEU A 49 35.28 -46.67 7.75
C LEU A 49 36.51 -47.46 8.23
N LYS A 50 36.74 -47.51 9.56
CA LYS A 50 37.47 -48.61 10.21
C LYS A 50 36.81 -49.03 11.52
N TYR A 51 36.56 -50.33 11.59
CA TYR A 51 36.20 -51.15 12.74
C TYR A 51 37.20 -51.00 13.90
N LEU A 52 36.69 -51.08 15.13
CA LEU A 52 37.47 -51.63 16.25
C LEU A 52 36.53 -52.31 17.26
N ALA A 53 36.77 -53.61 17.44
CA ALA A 53 36.12 -54.48 18.38
C ALA A 53 36.97 -54.64 19.65
N ALA A 54 36.27 -54.71 20.78
CA ALA A 54 36.51 -55.53 21.98
C ALA A 54 37.93 -55.67 22.56
N ARG A 55 38.06 -55.31 23.85
CA ARG A 55 38.66 -56.23 24.84
C ARG A 55 38.10 -56.02 26.25
N ARG A 56 37.63 -57.12 26.82
CA ARG A 56 37.12 -57.29 28.19
C ARG A 56 38.28 -57.34 29.18
N SER A 57 38.10 -56.68 30.32
CA SER A 57 38.81 -56.97 31.57
C SER A 57 37.79 -56.90 32.71
N ARG A 58 37.48 -58.04 33.33
CA ARG A 58 36.76 -58.08 34.62
C ARG A 58 37.77 -57.87 35.74
N PRO A 59 37.33 -57.28 36.86
CA PRO A 59 37.61 -57.91 38.15
C PRO A 59 36.30 -58.21 38.89
N LEU A 60 36.25 -59.40 39.47
CA LEU A 60 35.33 -59.76 40.54
C LEU A 60 35.78 -59.06 41.82
N HIS A 61 34.91 -58.25 42.42
CA HIS A 61 34.95 -58.05 43.86
C HIS A 61 33.53 -57.94 44.41
N VAL A 62 33.24 -58.85 45.33
CA VAL A 62 32.04 -58.95 46.14
C VAL A 62 32.06 -57.83 47.17
N ALA A 63 31.01 -57.00 47.23
CA ALA A 63 30.72 -56.18 48.40
C ALA A 63 29.24 -55.75 48.46
N GLY A 64 28.54 -56.29 49.46
CA GLY A 64 27.70 -55.49 50.36
C GLY A 64 26.44 -54.83 49.84
N ARG A 65 25.29 -55.43 50.19
CA ARG A 65 23.97 -54.79 50.31
C ARG A 65 24.06 -53.37 50.93
N ARG A 66 23.38 -52.40 50.30
CA ARG A 66 22.33 -51.58 50.96
C ARG A 66 21.24 -51.21 49.93
N ARG A 67 20.13 -51.96 49.90
CA ARG A 67 18.88 -51.49 49.30
C ARG A 67 18.36 -50.36 50.19
N ALA A 68 18.54 -49.11 49.77
CA ALA A 68 17.72 -48.01 50.29
C ALA A 68 16.28 -48.27 49.81
N THR A 69 15.43 -48.76 50.72
CA THR A 69 13.99 -48.83 50.51
C THR A 69 13.49 -47.40 50.27
N ARG A 70 13.26 -47.04 48.99
CA ARG A 70 12.57 -45.79 48.65
C ARG A 70 11.20 -45.87 49.30
N THR A 71 11.00 -45.12 50.38
CA THR A 71 9.76 -45.11 51.15
C THR A 71 8.56 -44.84 50.22
N PRO A 72 7.43 -45.55 50.37
CA PRO A 72 6.25 -45.39 49.51
C PRO A 72 5.73 -43.94 49.45
N ALA A 73 5.99 -43.15 50.50
CA ALA A 73 5.73 -41.71 50.55
C ALA A 73 6.43 -40.93 49.42
N ARG A 74 7.71 -41.21 49.12
CA ARG A 74 8.46 -40.52 48.05
C ARG A 74 7.95 -40.84 46.65
N ARG A 75 7.40 -42.04 46.43
CA ARG A 75 6.76 -42.41 45.14
C ARG A 75 5.42 -41.69 44.97
N ARG A 76 4.60 -41.63 46.02
CA ARG A 76 3.31 -40.89 46.01
C ARG A 76 3.53 -39.39 45.77
N MET A 77 4.55 -38.80 46.40
CA MET A 77 4.88 -37.38 46.24
C MET A 77 5.33 -37.02 44.81
N ARG A 78 6.12 -37.89 44.15
CA ARG A 78 6.48 -37.70 42.73
C ARG A 78 5.29 -37.83 41.80
N TYR A 79 4.40 -38.80 42.04
CA TYR A 79 3.16 -38.93 41.26
C TYR A 79 2.28 -37.69 41.41
N LEU A 80 2.15 -37.17 42.63
CA LEU A 80 1.39 -35.94 42.89
C LEU A 80 2.00 -34.73 42.19
N HIS A 81 3.33 -34.59 42.19
CA HIS A 81 4.02 -33.52 41.45
C HIS A 81 3.84 -33.62 39.94
N VAL A 82 3.88 -34.82 39.36
CA VAL A 82 3.65 -35.03 37.91
C VAL A 82 2.20 -34.70 37.54
N ILE A 83 1.23 -35.10 38.37
CA ILE A 83 -0.19 -34.77 38.15
C ILE A 83 -0.43 -33.26 38.31
N LEU A 84 0.19 -32.62 39.30
CA LEU A 84 0.06 -31.18 39.54
C LEU A 84 0.73 -30.37 38.41
N ALA A 85 1.93 -30.76 37.98
CA ALA A 85 2.63 -30.14 36.85
C ALA A 85 1.83 -30.34 35.54
N GLY A 86 1.27 -31.53 35.30
CA GLY A 86 0.40 -31.79 34.16
C GLY A 86 -0.87 -30.94 34.17
N ARG A 87 -1.50 -30.75 35.33
CA ARG A 87 -2.67 -29.87 35.50
C ARG A 87 -2.33 -28.40 35.30
N VAL A 88 -1.21 -27.91 35.82
CA VAL A 88 -0.75 -26.53 35.62
C VAL A 88 -0.43 -26.27 34.14
N SER A 89 0.25 -27.20 33.46
CA SER A 89 0.52 -27.09 32.02
C SER A 89 -0.76 -27.12 31.18
N LEU A 90 -1.74 -27.97 31.53
CA LEU A 90 -3.02 -28.01 30.82
C LEU A 90 -3.82 -26.71 31.01
N ILE A 91 -3.87 -26.19 32.25
CA ILE A 91 -4.52 -24.92 32.56
C ILE A 91 -3.84 -23.77 31.80
N ALA A 92 -2.50 -23.70 31.83
CA ALA A 92 -1.75 -22.70 31.07
C ALA A 92 -2.02 -22.79 29.56
N ALA A 93 -2.08 -23.99 28.99
CA ALA A 93 -2.41 -24.19 27.58
C ALA A 93 -3.85 -23.75 27.23
N LEU A 94 -4.82 -24.01 28.12
CA LEU A 94 -6.21 -23.56 27.95
C LEU A 94 -6.35 -22.03 28.06
N TYR A 95 -5.63 -21.40 28.98
CA TYR A 95 -5.59 -19.93 29.07
C TYR A 95 -4.91 -19.31 27.85
N MET A 96 -3.80 -19.88 27.38
CA MET A 96 -3.13 -19.42 26.16
C MET A 96 -4.01 -19.59 24.92
N SER A 97 -4.75 -20.70 24.80
CA SER A 97 -5.65 -20.92 23.67
C SER A 97 -6.87 -19.99 23.72
N SER A 98 -7.42 -19.72 24.90
CA SER A 98 -8.51 -18.76 25.10
C SER A 98 -8.07 -17.32 24.76
N PHE A 99 -6.90 -16.90 25.24
CA PHE A 99 -6.34 -15.58 24.93
C PHE A 99 -6.01 -15.44 23.43
N ALA A 100 -5.39 -16.47 22.83
CA ALA A 100 -5.13 -16.49 21.40
C ALA A 100 -6.43 -16.42 20.58
N SER A 101 -7.48 -17.13 21.00
CA SER A 101 -8.81 -17.07 20.37
C SER A 101 -9.41 -15.66 20.45
N GLN A 102 -9.36 -15.02 21.62
CA GLN A 102 -9.84 -13.65 21.80
C GLN A 102 -9.09 -12.63 20.94
N LEU A 103 -7.77 -12.78 20.79
CA LEU A 103 -6.96 -11.89 19.96
C LEU A 103 -7.21 -12.12 18.46
N VAL A 104 -7.21 -13.38 18.02
CA VAL A 104 -7.34 -13.74 16.60
C VAL A 104 -8.75 -13.50 16.08
N LEU A 105 -9.77 -13.79 16.89
CA LEU A 105 -11.18 -13.63 16.51
C LEU A 105 -11.75 -12.28 16.96
N HIS A 106 -10.90 -11.33 17.36
CA HIS A 106 -11.34 -10.00 17.74
C HIS A 106 -12.11 -9.35 16.56
N PRO A 107 -13.29 -8.73 16.78
CA PRO A 107 -14.10 -8.15 15.69
C PRO A 107 -13.31 -7.20 14.78
N TYR A 108 -12.44 -6.36 15.32
CA TYR A 108 -11.57 -5.49 14.53
C TYR A 108 -10.57 -6.24 13.64
N VAL A 109 -10.05 -7.39 14.08
CA VAL A 109 -9.17 -8.22 13.25
C VAL A 109 -9.95 -8.76 12.07
N SER A 110 -11.15 -9.32 12.31
CA SER A 110 -12.05 -9.80 11.26
C SER A 110 -12.45 -8.70 10.27
N GLN A 111 -12.78 -7.49 10.76
CA GLN A 111 -13.10 -6.33 9.93
C GLN A 111 -11.90 -5.85 9.10
N SER A 112 -10.69 -5.89 9.68
CA SER A 112 -9.45 -5.54 8.99
C SER A 112 -9.09 -6.57 7.91
N LEU A 113 -9.30 -7.86 8.18
CA LEU A 113 -9.15 -8.93 7.20
C LEU A 113 -10.15 -8.76 6.05
N LYS A 114 -11.41 -8.43 6.35
CA LYS A 114 -12.43 -8.16 5.32
C LYS A 114 -12.05 -6.97 4.44
N TYR A 115 -11.56 -5.88 5.05
CA TYR A 115 -11.04 -4.73 4.32
C TYR A 115 -9.84 -5.11 3.44
N GLY A 116 -8.86 -5.80 4.02
CA GLY A 116 -7.64 -6.26 3.36
C GLY A 116 -7.86 -7.38 2.34
N ALA A 117 -9.02 -8.04 2.32
CA ALA A 117 -9.38 -9.00 1.28
C ALA A 117 -9.75 -8.31 -0.04
N THR A 118 -10.05 -7.01 -0.02
CA THR A 118 -10.38 -6.25 -1.24
C THR A 118 -9.15 -5.60 -1.86
N ASN A 119 -9.05 -5.63 -3.19
CA ASN A 119 -7.99 -4.91 -3.91
C ASN A 119 -8.04 -3.40 -3.63
N LEU A 120 -9.25 -2.83 -3.51
CA LEU A 120 -9.42 -1.41 -3.22
C LEU A 120 -8.96 -1.05 -1.80
N GLY A 121 -9.24 -1.90 -0.80
CA GLY A 121 -8.75 -1.72 0.56
C GLY A 121 -7.23 -1.73 0.63
N ARG A 122 -6.58 -2.69 -0.05
CA ARG A 122 -5.11 -2.73 -0.14
C ARG A 122 -4.54 -1.50 -0.85
N ASP A 123 -5.11 -1.07 -1.97
CA ASP A 123 -4.64 0.14 -2.67
C ASP A 123 -4.73 1.39 -1.80
N LYS A 124 -5.83 1.58 -1.07
CA LYS A 124 -5.99 2.73 -0.17
C LYS A 124 -5.03 2.69 1.01
N LEU A 125 -4.88 1.53 1.67
CA LEU A 125 -3.91 1.35 2.74
C LEU A 125 -2.46 1.63 2.27
N TYR A 126 -2.07 1.06 1.13
CA TYR A 126 -0.74 1.28 0.57
C TYR A 126 -0.53 2.73 0.14
N ARG A 127 -1.58 3.42 -0.34
CA ARG A 127 -1.54 4.85 -0.64
C ARG A 127 -1.26 5.64 0.65
N THR A 128 -1.96 5.34 1.73
CA THR A 128 -1.78 5.99 3.04
C THR A 128 -0.34 5.83 3.54
N ILE A 129 0.19 4.61 3.53
CA ILE A 129 1.58 4.35 3.97
C ILE A 129 2.59 5.03 3.01
N GLN A 130 2.31 5.04 1.71
CA GLN A 130 3.16 5.68 0.71
C GLN A 130 3.29 7.19 0.97
N TYR A 131 2.18 7.89 1.22
CA TYR A 131 2.22 9.34 1.48
C TYR A 131 2.76 9.67 2.87
N LEU A 132 2.51 8.83 3.87
CA LEU A 132 3.20 8.93 5.16
C LEU A 132 4.72 8.81 4.98
N SER A 133 5.16 7.83 4.19
CA SER A 133 6.58 7.64 3.86
C SER A 133 7.15 8.84 3.11
N ARG A 134 6.36 9.53 2.27
CA ARG A 134 6.78 10.78 1.61
C ARG A 134 7.04 11.89 2.63
N ILE A 135 6.15 12.06 3.62
CA ILE A 135 6.32 13.04 4.70
C ILE A 135 7.58 12.72 5.51
N LEU A 136 7.77 11.45 5.91
CA LEU A 136 8.92 11.03 6.71
C LEU A 136 10.24 11.15 5.95
N ALA A 137 10.25 10.86 4.64
CA ALA A 137 11.42 11.08 3.79
C ALA A 137 11.81 12.57 3.74
N TRP A 138 10.82 13.45 3.54
CA TRP A 138 11.04 14.89 3.52
C TRP A 138 11.53 15.42 4.88
N LEU A 139 10.89 15.04 5.98
CA LEU A 139 11.30 15.45 7.33
C LEU A 139 12.73 14.99 7.67
N SER A 140 13.07 13.74 7.33
CA SER A 140 14.41 13.18 7.59
C SER A 140 15.47 13.91 6.77
N PHE A 141 15.17 14.21 5.50
CA PHE A 141 16.07 14.94 4.62
C PHE A 141 16.30 16.38 5.11
N SER A 142 15.21 17.08 5.48
CA SER A 142 15.27 18.45 6.01
C SER A 142 16.06 18.55 7.33
N ARG A 143 16.14 17.46 8.10
CA ARG A 143 16.96 17.34 9.32
C ARG A 143 18.39 16.86 9.08
N GLY A 144 18.79 16.68 7.81
CA GLY A 144 20.14 16.23 7.44
C GLY A 144 20.36 14.70 7.50
N ASN A 145 19.35 13.90 7.90
CA ASN A 145 19.47 12.44 7.97
C ASN A 145 19.19 11.79 6.60
N LYS A 146 20.21 11.80 5.73
CA LYS A 146 20.10 11.28 4.35
C LYS A 146 19.85 9.78 4.27
N VAL A 147 20.40 8.99 5.19
CA VAL A 147 20.23 7.52 5.20
C VAL A 147 18.78 7.17 5.50
N GLU A 148 18.19 7.80 6.52
CA GLU A 148 16.80 7.56 6.88
C GLU A 148 15.85 8.08 5.79
N ALA A 149 16.14 9.24 5.20
CA ALA A 149 15.39 9.75 4.06
C ALA A 149 15.38 8.77 2.87
N ALA A 150 16.52 8.13 2.58
CA ALA A 150 16.62 7.14 1.51
C ALA A 150 15.76 5.89 1.79
N ARG A 151 15.69 5.42 3.04
CA ARG A 151 14.84 4.29 3.45
C ARG A 151 13.35 4.59 3.23
N TRP A 152 12.89 5.75 3.69
CA TRP A 152 11.50 6.18 3.49
C TRP A 152 11.17 6.39 2.01
N ASN A 153 12.10 6.93 1.23
CA ASN A 153 11.93 7.05 -0.22
C ASN A 153 11.85 5.69 -0.92
N ALA A 154 12.65 4.70 -0.51
CA ALA A 154 12.55 3.35 -1.04
C ALA A 154 11.17 2.73 -0.76
N LEU A 155 10.68 2.81 0.49
CA LEU A 155 9.35 2.33 0.86
C LEU A 155 8.24 3.02 0.02
N LYS A 156 8.29 4.35 -0.08
CA LYS A 156 7.38 5.14 -0.92
C LYS A 156 7.36 4.62 -2.36
N ASN A 157 8.53 4.40 -2.96
CA ASN A 157 8.65 3.99 -4.36
C ASN A 157 8.16 2.56 -4.59
N HIS A 158 8.47 1.62 -3.70
CA HIS A 158 7.98 0.23 -3.81
C HIS A 158 6.46 0.13 -3.64
N LEU A 159 5.87 0.87 -2.69
CA LEU A 159 4.42 0.95 -2.55
C LEU A 159 3.77 1.59 -3.78
N ALA A 160 4.34 2.67 -4.31
CA ALA A 160 3.84 3.29 -5.53
C ALA A 160 3.84 2.29 -6.71
N LEU A 161 4.91 1.51 -6.88
CA LEU A 161 5.02 0.51 -7.93
C LEU A 161 4.00 -0.62 -7.75
N GLY A 162 3.85 -1.16 -6.53
CA GLY A 162 2.87 -2.20 -6.22
C GLY A 162 1.42 -1.73 -6.45
N ARG A 163 1.13 -0.46 -6.18
CA ARG A 163 -0.18 0.13 -6.47
C ARG A 163 -0.46 0.28 -7.96
N LYS A 164 0.55 0.61 -8.79
CA LYS A 164 0.35 0.62 -10.25
C LYS A 164 -0.05 -0.77 -10.76
N LEU A 165 0.58 -1.83 -10.24
CA LEU A 165 0.21 -3.21 -10.56
C LEU A 165 -1.25 -3.52 -10.19
N MET A 166 -1.71 -3.15 -8.99
CA MET A 166 -3.10 -3.37 -8.56
C MET A 166 -4.14 -2.55 -9.36
N ARG A 167 -3.70 -1.56 -10.14
CA ARG A 167 -4.56 -0.75 -11.01
C ARG A 167 -4.62 -1.27 -12.45
N LEU A 168 -3.85 -2.29 -12.81
CA LEU A 168 -4.02 -2.95 -14.12
C LEU A 168 -5.45 -3.49 -14.24
N GLY A 169 -6.07 -3.30 -15.42
CA GLY A 169 -7.47 -3.64 -15.67
C GLY A 169 -8.48 -2.53 -15.33
N LYS A 170 -8.17 -1.63 -14.39
CA LYS A 170 -9.04 -0.49 -14.04
C LYS A 170 -9.40 0.46 -15.20
N PRO A 171 -8.57 0.67 -16.24
CA PRO A 171 -9.00 1.49 -17.39
C PRO A 171 -10.36 1.06 -17.96
N ILE A 172 -10.64 -0.24 -18.01
CA ILE A 172 -11.90 -0.75 -18.56
C ILE A 172 -13.10 -0.36 -17.70
N GLU A 173 -12.96 -0.35 -16.37
CA GLU A 173 -14.01 0.14 -15.46
C GLU A 173 -14.35 1.61 -15.73
N HIS A 174 -13.33 2.44 -16.02
CA HIS A 174 -13.54 3.83 -16.37
C HIS A 174 -14.24 3.99 -17.72
N LEU A 175 -13.90 3.17 -18.72
CA LEU A 175 -14.57 3.20 -20.02
C LEU A 175 -16.06 2.77 -19.89
N GLN A 176 -16.34 1.72 -19.12
CA GLN A 176 -17.72 1.32 -18.80
C GLN A 176 -18.48 2.43 -18.08
N ALA A 177 -17.84 3.10 -17.11
CA ALA A 177 -18.46 4.19 -16.38
C ALA A 177 -18.71 5.42 -17.25
N ALA A 178 -17.84 5.71 -18.23
CA ALA A 178 -18.06 6.76 -19.22
C ALA A 178 -19.29 6.45 -20.09
N LEU A 179 -19.41 5.20 -20.57
CA LEU A 179 -20.54 4.77 -21.38
C LEU A 179 -21.87 4.83 -20.59
N ARG A 180 -21.86 4.37 -19.34
CA ARG A 180 -23.04 4.47 -18.45
C ARG A 180 -23.44 5.92 -18.21
N ALA A 181 -22.48 6.82 -18.02
CA ALA A 181 -22.76 8.24 -17.84
C ALA A 181 -23.40 8.86 -19.10
N ALA A 182 -22.93 8.47 -20.29
CA ALA A 182 -23.52 8.93 -21.55
C ALA A 182 -24.96 8.45 -21.77
N GLN A 183 -25.34 7.31 -21.20
CA GLN A 183 -26.68 6.73 -21.30
C GLN A 183 -27.62 7.15 -20.17
N SER A 184 -27.09 7.75 -19.09
CA SER A 184 -27.87 8.12 -17.92
C SER A 184 -28.50 9.51 -18.07
N PRO A 185 -29.80 9.68 -17.81
CA PRO A 185 -30.42 11.00 -17.77
C PRO A 185 -29.74 11.87 -16.69
N SER A 186 -29.18 13.00 -17.07
CA SER A 186 -28.57 13.97 -16.15
C SER A 186 -28.45 15.34 -16.82
N GLU A 187 -28.25 16.38 -16.01
CA GLU A 187 -27.94 17.71 -16.51
C GLU A 187 -26.70 17.66 -17.41
N LEU A 188 -26.77 18.28 -18.60
CA LEU A 188 -25.75 18.15 -19.65
C LEU A 188 -24.34 18.46 -19.12
N GLY A 189 -24.19 19.51 -18.30
CA GLY A 189 -22.91 19.88 -17.70
C GLY A 189 -22.36 18.81 -16.74
N GLU A 190 -23.20 18.24 -15.88
CA GLU A 190 -22.81 17.14 -14.99
C GLU A 190 -22.43 15.89 -15.79
N GLN A 191 -23.18 15.60 -16.86
CA GLN A 191 -22.95 14.46 -17.73
C GLN A 191 -21.60 14.56 -18.45
N LEU A 192 -21.34 15.69 -19.13
CA LEU A 192 -20.09 15.92 -19.87
C LEU A 192 -18.87 15.92 -18.93
N ALA A 193 -18.98 16.56 -17.76
CA ALA A 193 -17.91 16.53 -16.76
C ALA A 193 -17.64 15.11 -16.24
N THR A 194 -18.70 14.31 -16.06
CA THR A 194 -18.56 12.90 -15.64
C THR A 194 -17.89 12.06 -16.73
N ILE A 195 -18.34 12.16 -17.98
CA ILE A 195 -17.75 11.43 -19.12
C ILE A 195 -16.28 11.81 -19.26
N GLY A 196 -15.99 13.11 -19.31
CA GLY A 196 -14.62 13.62 -19.44
C GLY A 196 -13.72 13.15 -18.30
N ARG A 197 -14.20 13.19 -17.06
CA ARG A 197 -13.46 12.67 -15.90
C ARG A 197 -13.11 11.20 -16.08
N GLN A 198 -14.06 10.37 -16.51
CA GLN A 198 -13.83 8.93 -16.69
C GLN A 198 -12.84 8.65 -17.84
N LEU A 199 -12.95 9.36 -18.95
CA LEU A 199 -11.99 9.25 -20.06
C LEU A 199 -10.59 9.73 -19.67
N ALA A 200 -10.50 10.78 -18.85
CA ALA A 200 -9.24 11.25 -18.31
C ALA A 200 -8.59 10.20 -17.38
N TYR A 201 -9.36 9.56 -16.50
CA TYR A 201 -8.85 8.46 -15.67
C TYR A 201 -8.49 7.21 -16.49
N PHE A 202 -9.23 6.90 -17.55
CA PHE A 202 -8.84 5.87 -18.52
C PHE A 202 -7.45 6.17 -19.09
N GLY A 203 -7.25 7.37 -19.65
CA GLY A 203 -5.97 7.80 -20.20
C GLY A 203 -4.85 7.74 -19.15
N TYR A 204 -5.09 8.29 -17.96
CA TYR A 204 -4.14 8.25 -16.85
C TYR A 204 -3.65 6.82 -16.57
N LEU A 205 -4.58 5.88 -16.40
CA LEU A 205 -4.27 4.50 -16.00
C LEU A 205 -3.65 3.66 -17.11
N ILE A 206 -3.97 3.93 -18.39
CA ILE A 206 -3.27 3.31 -19.52
C ILE A 206 -1.80 3.73 -19.53
N TYR A 207 -1.52 5.04 -19.42
CA TYR A 207 -0.14 5.51 -19.35
C TYR A 207 0.55 5.08 -18.04
N ASP A 208 -0.18 4.96 -16.93
CA ASP A 208 0.33 4.45 -15.65
C ASP A 208 0.78 2.98 -15.77
N ALA A 209 0.05 2.16 -16.55
CA ALA A 209 0.41 0.79 -16.86
C ALA A 209 1.70 0.71 -17.71
N VAL A 210 1.87 1.61 -18.69
CA VAL A 210 3.12 1.71 -19.48
C VAL A 210 4.29 2.11 -18.58
N VAL A 211 4.09 3.08 -17.67
CA VAL A 211 5.13 3.46 -16.69
C VAL A 211 5.50 2.29 -15.79
N TRP A 212 4.52 1.51 -15.33
CA TRP A 212 4.77 0.31 -14.54
C TRP A 212 5.55 -0.74 -15.33
N ALA A 213 5.12 -1.07 -16.56
CA ALA A 213 5.78 -2.05 -17.42
C ALA A 213 7.24 -1.69 -17.68
N ASN A 214 7.54 -0.40 -17.87
CA ASN A 214 8.91 0.09 -18.01
C ASN A 214 9.73 -0.03 -16.71
N ALA A 215 9.10 0.24 -15.56
CA ALA A 215 9.76 0.15 -14.26
C ALA A 215 10.16 -1.30 -13.93
N VAL A 216 9.34 -2.29 -14.31
CA VAL A 216 9.63 -3.71 -14.10
C VAL A 216 10.37 -4.38 -15.26
N LYS A 217 10.85 -3.60 -16.25
CA LYS A 217 11.64 -4.07 -17.40
C LYS A 217 10.93 -5.03 -18.36
N VAL A 218 9.60 -5.05 -18.34
CA VAL A 218 8.79 -5.72 -19.38
C VAL A 218 8.94 -4.99 -20.71
N ILE A 219 9.01 -3.66 -20.67
CA ILE A 219 9.40 -2.82 -21.80
C ILE A 219 10.62 -1.98 -21.41
N ASN A 220 11.43 -1.59 -22.39
CA ASN A 220 12.60 -0.75 -22.18
C ASN A 220 12.49 0.52 -23.02
N LEU A 221 11.92 1.57 -22.43
CA LEU A 221 11.78 2.86 -23.07
C LEU A 221 13.05 3.69 -22.89
N ARG A 222 13.35 4.53 -23.89
CA ARG A 222 14.41 5.55 -23.77
C ARG A 222 14.05 6.53 -22.64
N PRO A 223 15.03 7.10 -21.90
CA PRO A 223 14.75 8.00 -20.78
C PRO A 223 13.84 9.20 -21.14
N SER A 224 14.02 9.77 -22.33
CA SER A 224 13.17 10.85 -22.85
C SER A 224 11.70 10.41 -23.02
N THR A 225 11.48 9.20 -23.56
CA THR A 225 10.15 8.61 -23.72
C THR A 225 9.52 8.28 -22.37
N THR A 226 10.28 7.72 -21.41
CA THR A 226 9.78 7.46 -20.05
C THR A 226 9.26 8.72 -19.39
N SER A 227 10.02 9.82 -19.46
CA SER A 227 9.61 11.12 -18.92
C SER A 227 8.36 11.67 -19.61
N ARG A 228 8.29 11.56 -20.95
CA ARG A 228 7.11 11.99 -21.73
C ARG A 228 5.84 11.20 -21.37
N VAL A 229 5.94 9.88 -21.26
CA VAL A 229 4.82 9.00 -20.85
C VAL A 229 4.34 9.34 -19.45
N ALA A 230 5.27 9.54 -18.50
CA ALA A 230 4.93 9.97 -17.14
C ALA A 230 4.26 11.36 -17.12
N THR A 231 4.73 12.29 -17.95
CA THR A 231 4.12 13.63 -18.09
C THR A 231 2.69 13.54 -18.63
N ILE A 232 2.47 12.75 -19.69
CA ILE A 232 1.13 12.55 -20.26
C ILE A 232 0.18 11.90 -19.24
N SER A 233 0.65 10.89 -18.50
CA SER A 233 -0.09 10.27 -17.40
C SER A 233 -0.55 11.30 -16.38
N ASN A 234 0.36 12.17 -15.91
CA ASN A 234 0.02 13.22 -14.93
C ASN A 234 -0.92 14.29 -15.51
N ARG A 235 -0.83 14.63 -16.81
CA ARG A 235 -1.78 15.54 -17.46
C ARG A 235 -3.19 14.97 -17.44
N PHE A 236 -3.35 13.71 -17.83
CA PHE A 236 -4.65 13.03 -17.75
C PHE A 236 -5.17 12.95 -16.31
N TRP A 237 -4.31 12.68 -15.34
CA TRP A 237 -4.71 12.68 -13.93
C TRP A 237 -5.21 14.06 -13.48
N LEU A 238 -4.45 15.13 -13.79
CA LEU A 238 -4.85 16.49 -13.47
C LEU A 238 -6.18 16.86 -14.13
N SER A 239 -6.36 16.57 -15.42
CA SER A 239 -7.63 16.79 -16.12
C SER A 239 -8.79 16.04 -15.47
N GLY A 240 -8.57 14.81 -15.02
CA GLY A 240 -9.57 14.03 -14.30
C GLY A 240 -10.00 14.69 -12.99
N ILE A 241 -9.04 15.20 -12.20
CA ILE A 241 -9.35 15.93 -10.96
C ILE A 241 -10.10 17.22 -11.26
N LEU A 242 -9.66 18.02 -12.25
CA LEU A 242 -10.32 19.27 -12.62
C LEU A 242 -11.78 19.04 -13.06
N LEU A 243 -12.02 18.01 -13.87
CA LEU A 243 -13.39 17.64 -14.29
C LEU A 243 -14.23 17.11 -13.13
N SER A 244 -13.61 16.44 -12.15
CA SER A 244 -14.26 16.02 -10.90
C SER A 244 -14.68 17.21 -10.04
N ILE A 245 -13.81 18.22 -9.90
CA ILE A 245 -14.11 19.48 -9.21
C ILE A 245 -15.26 20.21 -9.91
N THR A 246 -15.20 20.36 -11.24
CA THR A 246 -16.27 20.98 -12.03
C THR A 246 -17.60 20.26 -11.85
N ASN A 247 -17.59 18.92 -11.93
CA ASN A 247 -18.79 18.12 -11.67
C ASN A 247 -19.32 18.35 -10.25
N GLY A 248 -18.44 18.38 -9.24
CA GLY A 248 -18.80 18.65 -7.85
C GLY A 248 -19.46 20.01 -7.65
N LEU A 249 -18.97 21.06 -8.32
CA LEU A 249 -19.54 22.41 -8.26
C LEU A 249 -20.93 22.47 -8.93
N LEU A 250 -21.08 21.90 -10.12
CA LEU A 250 -22.37 21.83 -10.83
C LEU A 250 -23.41 21.08 -9.98
N LYS A 251 -23.02 19.90 -9.48
CA LYS A 251 -23.87 19.06 -8.65
C LYS A 251 -24.23 19.74 -7.32
N ALA A 252 -23.30 20.44 -6.69
CA ALA A 252 -23.57 21.21 -5.47
C ALA A 252 -24.61 22.31 -5.71
N GLY A 253 -24.53 23.00 -6.85
CA GLY A 253 -25.53 23.99 -7.29
C GLY A 253 -26.91 23.38 -7.46
N ARG A 254 -27.03 22.29 -8.24
CA ARG A 254 -28.31 21.58 -8.44
C ARG A 254 -28.91 21.08 -7.13
N LEU A 255 -28.11 20.40 -6.29
CA LEU A 255 -28.55 19.90 -4.99
C LEU A 255 -29.00 21.02 -4.04
N ALA A 256 -28.41 22.22 -4.15
CA ALA A 256 -28.87 23.38 -3.39
C ALA A 256 -30.25 23.88 -3.86
N GLN A 257 -30.50 23.87 -5.17
CA GLN A 257 -31.81 24.22 -5.71
C GLN A 257 -32.88 23.19 -5.34
N GLU A 258 -32.56 21.90 -5.40
CA GLU A 258 -33.47 20.82 -4.96
C GLU A 258 -33.80 20.93 -3.48
N ALA A 259 -32.82 21.21 -2.62
CA ALA A 259 -33.05 21.43 -1.20
C ALA A 259 -33.98 22.61 -0.94
N LYS A 260 -33.83 23.71 -1.71
CA LYS A 260 -34.69 24.88 -1.60
C LYS A 260 -36.13 24.57 -2.03
N LYS A 261 -36.31 23.81 -3.13
CA LYS A 261 -37.62 23.38 -3.61
C LYS A 261 -38.35 22.48 -2.60
N LEU A 262 -37.64 21.52 -2.01
CA LEU A 262 -38.21 20.64 -0.98
C LEU A 262 -38.68 21.42 0.25
N ARG A 263 -37.87 22.38 0.73
CA ARG A 263 -38.26 23.26 1.86
C ARG A 263 -39.45 24.16 1.52
N ALA A 264 -39.51 24.72 0.31
CA ALA A 264 -40.65 25.55 -0.10
C ALA A 264 -41.98 24.76 -0.13
N SER A 265 -41.91 23.47 -0.52
CA SER A 265 -43.06 22.56 -0.54
C SER A 265 -43.57 22.13 0.84
N GLU A 266 -42.87 22.53 1.91
CA GLU A 266 -43.24 22.22 3.29
C GLU A 266 -44.46 23.04 3.77
N SER A 267 -44.66 24.25 3.24
CA SER A 267 -45.66 25.22 3.72
C SER A 267 -47.09 25.04 3.20
N TRP A 268 -47.34 24.10 2.28
CA TRP A 268 -48.66 23.90 1.67
C TRP A 268 -49.25 22.52 1.99
N GLY A 269 -50.36 22.50 2.74
CA GLY A 269 -51.37 21.44 2.77
C GLY A 269 -51.27 20.36 3.86
N GLU A 270 -52.43 19.79 4.19
CA GLU A 270 -52.65 18.60 5.03
C GLU A 270 -51.95 17.40 4.37
N LYS A 271 -51.04 16.72 5.09
CA LYS A 271 -50.15 15.70 4.49
C LYS A 271 -50.55 14.30 4.96
N ASP A 272 -50.85 13.42 4.01
CA ASP A 272 -50.95 11.99 4.27
C ASP A 272 -49.62 11.44 4.82
N LEU A 273 -49.69 10.42 5.68
CA LEU A 273 -48.51 9.75 6.26
C LEU A 273 -47.54 9.22 5.18
N SER A 274 -48.05 8.79 4.02
CA SER A 274 -47.25 8.33 2.87
C SER A 274 -46.43 9.46 2.24
N ASP A 275 -47.00 10.67 2.15
CA ASP A 275 -46.33 11.85 1.61
C ASP A 275 -45.22 12.36 2.55
N VAL A 276 -45.44 12.27 3.86
CA VAL A 276 -44.42 12.60 4.86
C VAL A 276 -43.24 11.63 4.75
N ALA A 277 -43.51 10.32 4.73
CA ALA A 277 -42.46 9.30 4.60
C ALA A 277 -41.66 9.44 3.28
N GLN A 278 -42.33 9.72 2.17
CA GLN A 278 -41.64 9.91 0.88
C GLN A 278 -40.77 11.18 0.88
N ARG A 279 -41.21 12.26 1.54
CA ARG A 279 -40.42 13.49 1.70
C ARG A 279 -39.19 13.27 2.57
N GLU A 280 -39.34 12.59 3.71
CA GLU A 280 -38.22 12.24 4.59
C GLU A 280 -37.17 11.41 3.84
N ALA A 281 -37.61 10.41 3.06
CA ALA A 281 -36.72 9.62 2.22
C ALA A 281 -35.97 10.47 1.18
N ARG A 282 -36.66 11.43 0.52
CA ARG A 282 -36.03 12.36 -0.43
C ARG A 282 -35.05 13.29 0.26
N GLN A 283 -35.36 13.77 1.46
CA GLN A 283 -34.47 14.62 2.23
C GLN A 283 -33.20 13.88 2.66
N LEU A 284 -33.34 12.67 3.21
CA LEU A 284 -32.21 11.82 3.57
C LEU A 284 -31.32 11.50 2.35
N ALA A 285 -31.94 11.19 1.20
CA ALA A 285 -31.21 10.96 -0.04
C ALA A 285 -30.44 12.20 -0.51
N LEU A 286 -31.05 13.40 -0.41
CA LEU A 286 -30.42 14.65 -0.80
C LEU A 286 -29.27 15.04 0.13
N GLU A 287 -29.43 14.86 1.44
CA GLU A 287 -28.39 15.10 2.44
C GLU A 287 -27.20 14.17 2.22
N LYS A 288 -27.46 12.89 1.95
CA LYS A 288 -26.43 11.92 1.56
C LYS A 288 -25.69 12.35 0.29
N MET A 289 -26.41 12.69 -0.78
CA MET A 289 -25.80 13.15 -2.03
C MET A 289 -24.94 14.40 -1.84
N ARG A 290 -25.37 15.34 -0.99
CA ARG A 290 -24.58 16.54 -0.64
C ARG A 290 -23.33 16.19 0.14
N SER A 291 -23.44 15.29 1.13
CA SER A 291 -22.30 14.80 1.90
C SER A 291 -21.27 14.13 1.00
N ASP A 292 -21.71 13.20 0.15
CA ASP A 292 -20.84 12.48 -0.79
C ASP A 292 -20.14 13.45 -1.76
N THR A 293 -20.88 14.45 -2.27
CA THR A 293 -20.32 15.46 -3.18
C THR A 293 -19.27 16.33 -2.49
N ARG A 294 -19.53 16.78 -1.24
CA ARG A 294 -18.55 17.56 -0.45
C ARG A 294 -17.32 16.73 -0.14
N TYR A 295 -17.51 15.47 0.23
CA TYR A 295 -16.42 14.57 0.57
C TYR A 295 -15.47 14.35 -0.61
N GLN A 296 -16.02 14.07 -1.79
CA GLN A 296 -15.24 13.93 -3.02
C GLN A 296 -14.56 15.24 -3.41
N PHE A 297 -15.25 16.38 -3.29
CA PHE A 297 -14.66 17.69 -3.56
C PHE A 297 -13.44 17.97 -2.69
N VAL A 298 -13.51 17.70 -1.38
CA VAL A 298 -12.36 17.85 -0.47
C VAL A 298 -11.21 16.93 -0.87
N ILE A 299 -11.48 15.67 -1.23
CA ILE A 299 -10.46 14.76 -1.75
C ILE A 299 -9.80 15.33 -3.00
N ASP A 300 -10.57 15.85 -3.95
CA ASP A 300 -10.05 16.38 -5.21
C ASP A 300 -9.17 17.62 -4.99
N ILE A 301 -9.56 18.52 -4.08
CA ILE A 301 -8.76 19.69 -3.70
C ILE A 301 -7.45 19.29 -3.00
N LEU A 302 -7.44 18.19 -2.24
CA LEU A 302 -6.20 17.65 -1.65
C LEU A 302 -5.35 16.93 -2.69
N ASP A 303 -5.96 16.18 -3.61
CA ASP A 303 -5.21 15.37 -4.58
C ASP A 303 -4.66 16.20 -5.75
N ILE A 304 -5.22 17.38 -6.06
CA ILE A 304 -4.80 18.22 -7.20
C ILE A 304 -3.31 18.60 -7.14
N TRP A 305 -2.77 18.78 -5.94
CA TRP A 305 -1.38 19.16 -5.71
C TRP A 305 -0.40 18.11 -6.22
N ILE A 306 -0.81 16.85 -6.29
CA ILE A 306 0.08 15.74 -6.65
C ILE A 306 0.44 15.79 -8.14
N PRO A 307 -0.50 15.70 -9.10
CA PRO A 307 -0.15 15.81 -10.50
C PRO A 307 0.32 17.22 -10.86
N ALA A 308 -0.17 18.28 -10.20
CA ALA A 308 0.32 19.64 -10.44
C ALA A 308 1.80 19.79 -10.10
N SER A 309 2.24 19.26 -8.96
CA SER A 309 3.66 19.24 -8.56
C SER A 309 4.49 18.34 -9.50
N ASN A 310 3.99 17.15 -9.86
CA ASN A 310 4.69 16.26 -10.79
C ASN A 310 4.88 16.86 -12.20
N LEU A 311 3.98 17.76 -12.61
CA LEU A 311 4.07 18.48 -13.89
C LEU A 311 4.91 19.76 -13.81
N GLY A 312 5.39 20.14 -12.63
CA GLY A 312 6.12 21.39 -12.43
C GLY A 312 5.26 22.65 -12.55
N LEU A 313 3.93 22.53 -12.43
CA LEU A 313 3.00 23.67 -12.52
C LEU A 313 2.96 24.49 -11.22
N VAL A 314 3.40 23.91 -10.11
CA VAL A 314 3.43 24.54 -8.79
C VAL A 314 4.74 24.21 -8.09
N ASN A 315 5.29 25.19 -7.35
CA ASN A 315 6.50 25.02 -6.55
C ASN A 315 6.17 24.74 -5.08
N VAL A 316 5.63 23.54 -4.82
CA VAL A 316 5.33 23.07 -3.45
C VAL A 316 6.32 21.99 -3.03
N ASN A 317 6.73 22.02 -1.76
CA ASN A 317 7.66 21.01 -1.24
C ASN A 317 7.00 19.63 -1.07
N ASP A 318 7.84 18.59 -1.00
CA ASP A 318 7.41 17.20 -0.86
C ASP A 318 6.61 16.92 0.42
N GLY A 319 6.80 17.73 1.47
CA GLY A 319 6.04 17.66 2.71
C GLY A 319 4.57 18.04 2.53
N ILE A 320 4.29 19.13 1.81
CA ILE A 320 2.92 19.59 1.52
C ILE A 320 2.18 18.56 0.66
N VAL A 321 2.82 18.09 -0.42
CA VAL A 321 2.26 17.03 -1.28
C VAL A 321 2.05 15.73 -0.49
N GLY A 322 2.99 15.41 0.40
CA GLY A 322 2.90 14.32 1.36
C GLY A 322 1.66 14.41 2.25
N LEU A 323 1.46 15.56 2.90
CA LEU A 323 0.35 15.81 3.82
C LEU A 323 -1.00 15.78 3.10
N ALA A 324 -1.13 16.47 1.97
CA ALA A 324 -2.37 16.48 1.20
C ALA A 324 -2.76 15.07 0.74
N GLY A 325 -1.79 14.33 0.18
CA GLY A 325 -2.01 12.95 -0.23
C GLY A 325 -2.25 11.98 0.94
N PHE A 326 -1.67 12.21 2.11
CA PHE A 326 -1.91 11.40 3.31
C PHE A 326 -3.34 11.61 3.83
N THR A 327 -3.77 12.87 3.97
CA THR A 327 -5.12 13.22 4.42
C THR A 327 -6.18 12.68 3.46
N SER A 328 -6.02 12.88 2.15
CA SER A 328 -6.95 12.33 1.15
C SER A 328 -7.00 10.80 1.16
N SER A 329 -5.89 10.14 1.51
CA SER A 329 -5.82 8.68 1.62
C SER A 329 -6.51 8.15 2.87
N ILE A 330 -6.38 8.81 4.02
CA ILE A 330 -7.15 8.47 5.23
C ILE A 330 -8.64 8.57 4.95
N MET A 331 -9.06 9.66 4.29
CA MET A 331 -10.44 9.82 3.86
C MET A 331 -10.89 8.66 2.96
N GLY A 332 -10.10 8.31 1.96
CA GLY A 332 -10.38 7.16 1.09
C GLY A 332 -10.35 5.80 1.80
N THR A 333 -9.55 5.64 2.85
CA THR A 333 -9.54 4.44 3.69
C THR A 333 -10.83 4.35 4.51
N TYR A 334 -11.29 5.47 5.08
CA TYR A 334 -12.54 5.52 5.83
C TYR A 334 -13.75 5.16 4.97
N THR A 335 -13.88 5.73 3.77
CA THR A 335 -15.01 5.41 2.88
C THR A 335 -15.03 3.93 2.49
N GLN A 336 -13.86 3.36 2.19
CA GLN A 336 -13.76 1.93 1.89
C GLN A 336 -14.03 1.06 3.12
N TRP A 337 -13.64 1.51 4.32
CA TRP A 337 -13.94 0.81 5.56
C TRP A 337 -15.45 0.75 5.80
N VAL A 338 -16.15 1.87 5.67
CA VAL A 338 -17.60 1.94 5.80
C VAL A 338 -18.29 1.10 4.72
N SER A 339 -17.82 1.13 3.47
CA SER A 339 -18.39 0.30 2.40
C SER A 339 -18.28 -1.20 2.67
N VAL A 340 -17.22 -1.65 3.37
CA VAL A 340 -16.97 -3.07 3.61
C VAL A 340 -17.54 -3.53 4.95
N ASN A 341 -17.51 -2.70 5.98
CA ASN A 341 -17.88 -3.05 7.36
C ASN A 341 -19.15 -2.38 7.88
N GLY A 342 -19.71 -1.42 7.14
CA GLY A 342 -20.94 -0.73 7.51
C GLY A 342 -22.18 -1.62 7.47
N PRO A 343 -23.29 -1.17 8.08
CA PRO A 343 -24.58 -1.85 7.96
C PRO A 343 -24.97 -1.94 6.48
N LYS A 344 -25.46 -3.12 6.07
CA LYS A 344 -25.90 -3.39 4.69
C LYS A 344 -27.27 -2.80 4.42
#